data_AF-A0A7W1NB91-F1
#
_entry.id   AF-A0A7W1NB91-F1
#
_cell.length_a   1.000
_cell.length_b   1.000
_cell.length_c   1.000
_cell.angle_alpha   90.00
_cell.angle_beta   90.00
_cell.angle_gamma   90.00
#
_symmetry.space_group_name_H-M   'P 1'
#
loop_
_entity.id
_entity.type
_entity.pdbx_description
1 polymer ?
#
loop_
_entity_poly.entity_id
_entity_poly.type
_entity_poly.pdbx_seq_one_letter_code
_entity_poly.pdbx_strand_id
1 'polypeptide(L)'
;LDHLAGALAALATAINDLGLALERAGERAGEAERTGTQAAQALADADVATSRTQSSAGEAAGLASELAELEATQGAAVAELMQRLDQAQERIDAAEIERAAAEIARGQALQAKGKAEGDEERARSDLDQYTSARASAIAGLRAFAADGPLAILGDEFRVAPPVDAADTRVIDLARALIRAIGDAPRDAQAVDRVQAQIGDAFQKLHATLSSCDLLPVSFARHGLHLVRVPYQGRDRGPGELEGMLIEDAAVRRRLFTAEEHKVIQDFLIDEAAGHLHDLLHRAHGWVTTVNREIESRPMSSGMALRFAWQADAEAPDGVVEACARLLRPSHAWSADDRAGLAAFLQRRLAAARETDPGATWQDQLAAALDYRRWHRFVIDRRDQTGRWLRLTKRTHGTGSGGEKAVALTMPQFAAAAAHYAGSAHAPRLILLDEAFVGIDNEMRRQCLGLLAAFDLDVVMTSEREWGCYDTVPGLAIYQLASDPGGDCIATTRYVWDGRRKRRDDP
;
A
#
# COMPACT_ATOMS: atom_id res chain seq x y z
N LEU A 1 27.86 -22.78 4.16
CA LEU A 1 27.28 -21.97 5.25
C LEU A 1 28.19 -21.88 6.45
N ASP A 2 28.70 -23.01 6.94
CA ASP A 2 29.90 -23.05 7.79
C ASP A 2 31.05 -22.22 7.19
N HIS A 3 31.17 -22.25 5.87
CA HIS A 3 32.10 -21.41 5.11
C HIS A 3 31.86 -19.90 5.20
N LEU A 4 30.65 -19.39 5.47
CA LEU A 4 30.35 -17.96 5.39
C LEU A 4 30.34 -17.26 6.75
N ALA A 5 29.75 -17.88 7.76
CA ALA A 5 29.87 -17.44 9.16
C ALA A 5 31.31 -17.60 9.64
N GLY A 6 31.97 -18.70 9.24
CA GLY A 6 33.41 -18.88 9.33
C GLY A 6 34.17 -17.81 8.56
N ALA A 7 33.80 -17.49 7.31
CA ALA A 7 34.50 -16.46 6.53
C ALA A 7 34.39 -15.05 7.11
N LEU A 8 33.26 -14.62 7.65
CA LEU A 8 33.08 -13.25 8.18
C LEU A 8 33.70 -13.06 9.57
N ALA A 9 33.60 -14.07 10.45
CA ALA A 9 34.31 -14.07 11.73
C ALA A 9 35.83 -14.23 11.51
N ALA A 10 36.24 -15.09 10.58
CA ALA A 10 37.63 -15.18 10.15
C ALA A 10 38.09 -13.89 9.47
N LEU A 11 37.25 -13.13 8.76
CA LEU A 11 37.64 -11.86 8.12
C LEU A 11 37.96 -10.78 9.16
N ALA A 12 37.13 -10.63 10.19
CA ALA A 12 37.31 -9.62 11.21
C ALA A 12 38.50 -9.93 12.13
N THR A 13 38.62 -11.20 12.55
CA THR A 13 39.77 -11.69 13.31
C THR A 13 41.04 -11.67 12.47
N ALA A 14 40.96 -12.13 11.21
CA ALA A 14 42.09 -12.06 10.27
C ALA A 14 42.52 -10.61 10.09
N ILE A 15 41.67 -9.65 9.72
CA ILE A 15 42.08 -8.25 9.47
C ILE A 15 42.78 -7.61 10.68
N ASN A 16 42.33 -7.89 11.91
CA ASN A 16 42.95 -7.35 13.12
C ASN A 16 44.27 -8.06 13.47
N ASP A 17 44.28 -9.40 13.36
CA ASP A 17 45.49 -10.21 13.54
C ASP A 17 46.53 -9.94 12.45
N LEU A 18 46.07 -9.59 11.24
CA LEU A 18 46.87 -9.16 10.08
C LEU A 18 47.60 -7.87 10.38
N GLY A 19 46.90 -6.87 10.90
CA GLY A 19 47.50 -5.58 11.24
C GLY A 19 48.62 -5.74 12.27
N LEU A 20 48.35 -6.49 13.33
CA LEU A 20 49.32 -6.78 14.39
C LEU A 20 50.45 -7.71 13.93
N ALA A 21 50.16 -8.67 13.04
CA ALA A 21 51.16 -9.57 12.49
C ALA A 21 52.06 -8.87 11.46
N LEU A 22 51.52 -7.96 10.65
CA LEU A 22 52.28 -7.12 9.70
C LEU A 22 53.25 -6.19 10.44
N GLU A 23 52.79 -5.55 11.53
CA GLU A 23 53.63 -4.68 12.36
C GLU A 23 54.76 -5.47 13.03
N ARG A 24 54.43 -6.62 13.65
CA ARG A 24 55.42 -7.52 14.28
C ARG A 24 56.38 -8.16 13.28
N ALA A 25 55.91 -8.50 12.07
CA ALA A 25 56.76 -9.05 11.02
C ALA A 25 57.72 -7.99 10.47
N GLY A 26 57.26 -6.75 10.29
CA GLY A 26 58.11 -5.62 9.90
C GLY A 26 59.18 -5.28 10.94
N GLU A 27 58.82 -5.29 12.23
CA GLU A 27 59.77 -5.10 13.33
C GLU A 27 60.83 -6.21 13.37
N ARG A 28 60.42 -7.48 13.24
CA ARG A 28 61.33 -8.63 13.21
C ARG A 28 62.25 -8.63 12.00
N ALA A 29 61.75 -8.24 10.82
CA ALA A 29 62.57 -8.11 9.62
C ALA A 29 63.64 -7.02 9.81
N GLY A 30 63.27 -5.85 10.37
CA GLY A 30 64.22 -4.78 10.66
C GLY A 30 65.24 -5.14 11.75
N GLU A 31 64.88 -5.97 12.72
CA GLU A 31 65.81 -6.49 13.73
C GLU A 31 66.76 -7.56 13.17
N ALA A 32 66.26 -8.43 12.29
CA ALA A 32 67.05 -9.41 11.55
C ALA A 32 68.06 -8.73 10.60
N GLU A 33 67.66 -7.69 9.88
CA GLU A 33 68.56 -6.93 8.99
C GLU A 33 69.71 -6.25 9.77
N ARG A 34 69.39 -5.65 10.92
CA ARG A 34 70.42 -5.03 11.80
C ARG A 34 71.40 -6.06 12.36
N THR A 35 70.90 -7.20 12.83
CA THR A 35 71.75 -8.28 13.37
C THR A 35 72.59 -8.94 12.27
N GLY A 36 72.04 -9.12 11.07
CA GLY A 36 72.78 -9.54 9.88
C GLY A 36 73.89 -8.57 9.49
N THR A 37 73.63 -7.27 9.55
CA THR A 37 74.63 -6.22 9.28
C THR A 37 75.77 -6.24 10.30
N GLN A 38 75.44 -6.37 11.60
CA GLN A 38 76.44 -6.48 12.67
C GLN A 38 77.29 -7.75 12.54
N ALA A 39 76.68 -8.88 12.18
CA ALA A 39 77.39 -10.12 11.93
C ALA A 39 78.30 -10.05 10.70
N ALA A 40 77.86 -9.36 9.63
CA ALA A 40 78.70 -9.13 8.44
C ALA A 40 79.90 -8.23 8.75
N GLN A 41 79.72 -7.21 9.60
CA GLN A 41 80.83 -6.35 10.06
C GLN A 41 81.83 -7.15 10.91
N ALA A 42 81.34 -7.99 11.85
CA ALA A 42 82.19 -8.86 12.64
C ALA A 42 82.97 -9.89 11.79
N LEU A 43 82.35 -10.38 10.70
CA LEU A 43 83.02 -11.25 9.72
C LEU A 43 84.16 -10.50 9.00
N ALA A 44 83.91 -9.27 8.56
CA ALA A 44 84.91 -8.44 7.91
C ALA A 44 86.10 -8.13 8.86
N ASP A 45 85.81 -7.80 10.12
CA ASP A 45 86.84 -7.55 11.13
C ASP A 45 87.69 -8.81 11.41
N ALA A 46 87.06 -9.99 11.45
CA ALA A 46 87.75 -11.27 11.60
C ALA A 46 88.62 -11.64 10.38
N ASP A 47 88.16 -11.35 9.17
CA ASP A 47 88.93 -11.57 7.93
C ASP A 47 90.15 -10.62 7.85
N VAL A 48 90.01 -9.38 8.32
CA VAL A 48 91.12 -8.41 8.46
C VAL A 48 92.15 -8.90 9.48
N ALA A 49 91.72 -9.38 10.66
CA ALA A 49 92.60 -9.96 11.67
C ALA A 49 93.39 -11.16 11.11
N THR A 50 92.70 -12.06 10.41
CA THR A 50 93.33 -13.23 9.75
C THR A 50 94.40 -12.82 8.73
N SER A 51 94.12 -11.77 7.94
CA SER A 51 95.07 -11.24 6.95
C SER A 51 96.32 -10.62 7.61
N ARG A 52 96.15 -9.93 8.75
CA ARG A 52 97.28 -9.37 9.54
C ARG A 52 98.18 -10.47 10.10
N THR A 53 97.60 -11.57 10.59
CA THR A 53 98.35 -12.74 11.06
C THR A 53 99.17 -13.35 9.92
N GLN A 54 98.58 -13.52 8.72
CA GLN A 54 99.30 -14.04 7.55
C GLN A 54 100.48 -13.15 7.12
N SER A 55 100.29 -11.83 7.12
CA SER A 55 101.36 -10.87 6.82
C SER A 55 102.50 -10.93 7.84
N SER A 56 102.15 -10.98 9.14
CA SER A 56 103.16 -11.05 10.22
C SER A 56 103.94 -12.37 10.20
N ALA A 57 103.28 -13.48 9.87
CA ALA A 57 103.93 -14.77 9.67
C ALA A 57 104.88 -14.76 8.44
N GLY A 58 104.50 -14.08 7.36
CA GLY A 58 105.36 -13.89 6.18
C GLY A 58 106.61 -13.06 6.47
N GLU A 59 106.47 -11.96 7.24
CA GLU A 59 107.60 -11.13 7.69
C GLU A 59 108.59 -11.93 8.55
N ALA A 60 108.07 -12.71 9.50
CA ALA A 60 108.90 -13.54 10.38
C ALA A 60 109.63 -14.66 9.61
N ALA A 61 108.98 -15.29 8.63
CA ALA A 61 109.62 -16.27 7.76
C ALA A 61 110.76 -15.65 6.92
N GLY A 62 110.58 -14.41 6.45
CA GLY A 62 111.63 -13.65 5.76
C GLY A 62 112.83 -13.36 6.67
N LEU A 63 112.60 -12.87 7.89
CA LEU A 63 113.64 -12.61 8.88
C LEU A 63 114.39 -13.88 9.30
N ALA A 64 113.68 -15.01 9.45
CA ALA A 64 114.29 -16.30 9.75
C ALA A 64 115.21 -16.79 8.61
N SER A 65 114.83 -16.54 7.35
CA SER A 65 115.67 -16.84 6.18
C SER A 65 116.92 -15.95 6.13
N GLU A 66 116.80 -14.65 6.42
CA GLU A 66 117.94 -13.71 6.47
C GLU A 66 118.91 -14.06 7.61
N LEU A 67 118.41 -14.47 8.78
CA LEU A 67 119.24 -14.96 9.89
C LEU A 67 120.05 -16.20 9.47
N ALA A 68 119.39 -17.18 8.81
CA ALA A 68 120.04 -18.40 8.35
C ALA A 68 121.15 -18.13 7.31
N GLU A 69 121.01 -17.08 6.49
CA GLU A 69 122.07 -16.63 5.58
C GLU A 69 123.20 -15.87 6.29
N LEU A 70 122.89 -15.07 7.32
CA LEU A 70 123.87 -14.23 8.04
C LEU A 70 124.66 -14.96 9.14
N GLU A 71 124.14 -16.05 9.70
CA GLU A 71 124.87 -16.97 10.59
C GLU A 71 126.12 -17.57 9.91
N ALA A 72 126.20 -17.53 8.59
CA ALA A 72 127.36 -17.96 7.82
C ALA A 72 128.54 -16.95 7.79
N THR A 73 128.37 -15.67 8.23
CA THR A 73 129.40 -14.66 7.89
C THR A 73 129.80 -13.55 8.88
N GLN A 74 129.13 -13.22 9.99
CA GLN A 74 129.69 -12.27 10.99
C GLN A 74 128.88 -12.17 12.30
N GLY A 75 129.53 -12.38 13.46
CA GLY A 75 128.87 -12.56 14.76
C GLY A 75 128.27 -11.32 15.46
N ALA A 76 128.48 -10.09 14.98
CA ALA A 76 127.89 -8.89 15.59
C ALA A 76 126.50 -8.54 15.02
N ALA A 77 126.22 -8.90 13.77
CA ALA A 77 124.90 -8.72 13.14
C ALA A 77 123.86 -9.77 13.61
N VAL A 78 124.33 -10.92 14.09
CA VAL A 78 123.50 -12.05 14.55
C VAL A 78 122.71 -11.71 15.82
N ALA A 79 123.29 -10.95 16.77
CA ALA A 79 122.61 -10.62 18.01
C ALA A 79 121.41 -9.66 17.81
N GLU A 80 121.54 -8.68 16.92
CA GLU A 80 120.44 -7.76 16.57
C GLU A 80 119.33 -8.50 15.79
N LEU A 81 119.70 -9.43 14.91
CA LEU A 81 118.74 -10.26 14.18
C LEU A 81 118.01 -11.26 15.09
N MET A 82 118.69 -11.88 16.06
CA MET A 82 118.06 -12.75 17.06
C MET A 82 117.01 -11.98 17.88
N GLN A 83 117.32 -10.75 18.31
CA GLN A 83 116.35 -9.92 19.03
C GLN A 83 115.13 -9.56 18.15
N ARG A 84 115.36 -9.28 16.86
CA ARG A 84 114.28 -9.03 15.90
C ARG A 84 113.45 -10.28 15.59
N LEU A 85 114.07 -11.46 15.63
CA LEU A 85 113.38 -12.75 15.46
C LEU A 85 112.53 -13.08 16.68
N ASP A 86 113.04 -12.91 17.91
CA ASP A 86 112.26 -13.12 19.14
C ASP A 86 111.05 -12.18 19.17
N GLN A 87 111.24 -10.90 18.82
CA GLN A 87 110.14 -9.93 18.67
C GLN A 87 109.15 -10.32 17.57
N ALA A 88 109.62 -10.92 16.47
CA ALA A 88 108.75 -11.43 15.41
C ALA A 88 107.98 -12.67 15.86
N GLN A 89 108.59 -13.55 16.64
CA GLN A 89 107.96 -14.75 17.20
C GLN A 89 106.90 -14.39 18.24
N GLU A 90 107.18 -13.45 19.15
CA GLU A 90 106.17 -12.91 20.08
C GLU A 90 104.99 -12.27 19.32
N ARG A 91 105.26 -11.59 18.20
CA ARG A 91 104.21 -11.06 17.32
C ARG A 91 103.42 -12.17 16.62
N ILE A 92 104.04 -13.28 16.24
CA ILE A 92 103.33 -14.45 15.67
C ILE A 92 102.43 -15.09 16.72
N ASP A 93 102.96 -15.41 17.90
CA ASP A 93 102.20 -16.08 18.97
C ASP A 93 100.99 -15.21 19.38
N ALA A 94 101.19 -13.90 19.51
CA ALA A 94 100.10 -12.95 19.74
C ALA A 94 99.08 -12.93 18.58
N ALA A 95 99.54 -12.98 17.33
CA ALA A 95 98.69 -12.98 16.15
C ALA A 95 97.97 -14.33 15.93
N GLU A 96 98.51 -15.45 16.42
CA GLU A 96 97.85 -16.76 16.41
C GLU A 96 96.72 -16.83 17.44
N ILE A 97 96.93 -16.26 18.63
CA ILE A 97 95.87 -16.11 19.64
C ILE A 97 94.76 -15.20 19.08
N GLU A 98 95.12 -14.07 18.46
CA GLU A 98 94.16 -13.16 17.80
C GLU A 98 93.41 -13.86 16.67
N ARG A 99 94.08 -14.69 15.87
CA ARG A 99 93.47 -15.48 14.79
C ARG A 99 92.49 -16.53 15.35
N ALA A 100 92.88 -17.28 16.37
CA ALA A 100 91.99 -18.28 16.99
C ALA A 100 90.73 -17.63 17.58
N ALA A 101 90.89 -16.47 18.23
CA ALA A 101 89.77 -15.66 18.71
C ALA A 101 88.89 -15.15 17.55
N ALA A 102 89.50 -14.67 16.47
CA ALA A 102 88.81 -14.21 15.27
C ALA A 102 88.05 -15.35 14.56
N GLU A 103 88.59 -16.57 14.51
CA GLU A 103 87.95 -17.73 13.88
C GLU A 103 86.73 -18.22 14.67
N ILE A 104 86.79 -18.19 16.01
CA ILE A 104 85.62 -18.44 16.87
C ILE A 104 84.56 -17.35 16.66
N ALA A 105 84.96 -16.07 16.66
CA ALA A 105 84.05 -14.95 16.42
C ALA A 105 83.41 -15.04 15.02
N ARG A 106 84.17 -15.44 14.00
CA ARG A 106 83.72 -15.68 12.63
C ARG A 106 82.67 -16.79 12.58
N GLY A 107 82.89 -17.91 13.28
CA GLY A 107 81.92 -19.00 13.36
C GLY A 107 80.60 -18.58 14.02
N GLN A 108 80.67 -17.81 15.12
CA GLN A 108 79.50 -17.25 15.79
C GLN A 108 78.75 -16.23 14.92
N ALA A 109 79.48 -15.36 14.23
CA ALA A 109 78.91 -14.39 13.31
C ALA A 109 78.22 -15.06 12.11
N LEU A 110 78.81 -16.11 11.54
CA LEU A 110 78.20 -16.86 10.43
C LEU A 110 76.87 -17.52 10.86
N GLN A 111 76.83 -18.12 12.05
CA GLN A 111 75.61 -18.71 12.61
C GLN A 111 74.54 -17.66 12.89
N ALA A 112 74.93 -16.53 13.47
CA ALA A 112 74.02 -15.41 13.75
C ALA A 112 73.45 -14.83 12.45
N LYS A 113 74.29 -14.64 11.42
CA LYS A 113 73.87 -14.18 10.09
C LYS A 113 72.90 -15.15 9.43
N GLY A 114 73.22 -16.45 9.38
CA GLY A 114 72.35 -17.45 8.77
C GLY A 114 70.99 -17.57 9.47
N LYS A 115 70.95 -17.42 10.81
CA LYS A 115 69.70 -17.35 11.56
C LYS A 115 68.90 -16.10 11.21
N ALA A 116 69.54 -14.94 11.16
CA ALA A 116 68.90 -13.67 10.83
C ALA A 116 68.32 -13.68 9.41
N GLU A 117 69.07 -14.14 8.40
CA GLU A 117 68.59 -14.28 7.02
C GLU A 117 67.36 -15.21 6.94
N GLY A 118 67.37 -16.34 7.65
CA GLY A 118 66.24 -17.26 7.71
C GLY A 118 65.03 -16.76 8.50
N ASP A 119 65.22 -15.84 9.46
CA ASP A 119 64.13 -15.15 10.17
C ASP A 119 63.55 -14.01 9.30
N GLU A 120 64.39 -13.28 8.55
CA GLU A 120 63.99 -12.24 7.60
C GLU A 120 63.14 -12.81 6.46
N GLU A 121 63.58 -13.91 5.83
CA GLU A 121 62.86 -14.55 4.72
C GLU A 121 61.47 -15.03 5.14
N ARG A 122 61.36 -15.63 6.34
CA ARG A 122 60.06 -16.02 6.92
C ARG A 122 59.18 -14.81 7.20
N ALA A 123 59.70 -13.77 7.85
CA ALA A 123 58.94 -12.57 8.15
C ALA A 123 58.43 -11.86 6.88
N ARG A 124 59.24 -11.85 5.81
CA ARG A 124 58.86 -11.30 4.51
C ARG A 124 57.77 -12.14 3.84
N SER A 125 57.89 -13.46 3.86
CA SER A 125 56.85 -14.36 3.35
C SER A 125 55.52 -14.16 4.07
N ASP A 126 55.56 -14.04 5.41
CA ASP A 126 54.38 -13.77 6.22
C ASP A 126 53.76 -12.41 5.85
N LEU A 127 54.58 -11.36 5.68
CA LEU A 127 54.13 -10.02 5.28
C LEU A 127 53.41 -10.03 3.92
N ASP A 128 53.95 -10.74 2.93
CA ASP A 128 53.36 -10.86 1.59
C ASP A 128 52.04 -11.64 1.61
N GLN A 129 52.00 -12.76 2.35
CA GLN A 129 50.78 -13.55 2.55
C GLN A 129 49.69 -12.70 3.20
N TYR A 130 50.06 -11.95 4.25
CA TYR A 130 49.13 -11.12 4.99
C TYR A 130 48.64 -9.92 4.16
N THR A 131 49.51 -9.27 3.40
CA THR A 131 49.13 -8.17 2.49
C THR A 131 48.14 -8.65 1.43
N SER A 132 48.38 -9.82 0.85
CA SER A 132 47.48 -10.43 -0.14
C SER A 132 46.12 -10.78 0.45
N ALA A 133 46.09 -11.34 1.67
CA ALA A 133 44.85 -11.61 2.39
C ALA A 133 44.04 -10.33 2.66
N ARG A 134 44.71 -9.22 3.03
CA ARG A 134 44.08 -7.91 3.23
C ARG A 134 43.41 -7.41 1.96
N ALA A 135 44.13 -7.43 0.84
CA ALA A 135 43.62 -6.95 -0.44
C ALA A 135 42.40 -7.77 -0.90
N SER A 136 42.45 -9.09 -0.75
CA SER A 136 41.34 -9.99 -1.07
C SER A 136 40.11 -9.72 -0.20
N ALA A 137 40.30 -9.54 1.11
CA ALA A 137 39.24 -9.22 2.05
C ALA A 137 38.52 -7.90 1.72
N ILE A 138 39.30 -6.85 1.42
CA ILE A 138 38.79 -5.53 1.03
C ILE A 138 38.02 -5.60 -0.29
N ALA A 139 38.57 -6.30 -1.30
CA ALA A 139 37.90 -6.49 -2.58
C ALA A 139 36.57 -7.25 -2.43
N GLY A 140 36.56 -8.29 -1.60
CA GLY A 140 35.35 -9.06 -1.26
C GLY A 140 34.27 -8.18 -0.62
N LEU A 141 34.64 -7.34 0.35
CA LEU A 141 33.67 -6.44 1.00
C LEU A 141 33.16 -5.34 0.05
N ARG A 142 34.00 -4.81 -0.85
CA ARG A 142 33.57 -3.85 -1.88
C ARG A 142 32.56 -4.48 -2.83
N ALA A 143 32.85 -5.67 -3.35
CA ALA A 143 31.94 -6.40 -4.25
C ALA A 143 30.61 -6.70 -3.54
N PHE A 144 30.67 -7.12 -2.28
CA PHE A 144 29.50 -7.39 -1.46
C PHE A 144 28.63 -6.15 -1.23
N ALA A 145 29.24 -5.00 -0.91
CA ALA A 145 28.51 -3.76 -0.73
C ALA A 145 27.86 -3.25 -2.03
N ALA A 146 28.54 -3.41 -3.17
CA ALA A 146 28.04 -3.00 -4.48
C ALA A 146 26.77 -3.75 -4.91
N ASP A 147 26.59 -5.00 -4.44
CA ASP A 147 25.37 -5.77 -4.68
C ASP A 147 24.17 -5.26 -3.87
N GLY A 148 24.36 -4.30 -2.95
CA GLY A 148 23.29 -3.67 -2.19
C GLY A 148 22.53 -4.49 -1.12
N PRO A 149 22.92 -5.72 -0.70
CA PRO A 149 22.19 -6.43 0.37
C PRO A 149 22.28 -5.70 1.71
N LEU A 150 23.29 -4.83 1.88
CA LEU A 150 23.53 -4.08 3.11
C LEU A 150 22.45 -3.06 3.43
N ALA A 151 21.66 -2.62 2.44
CA ALA A 151 20.55 -1.68 2.65
C ALA A 151 19.51 -2.17 3.67
N ILE A 152 19.41 -3.48 3.90
CA ILE A 152 18.50 -4.09 4.88
C ILE A 152 18.89 -3.74 6.33
N LEU A 153 20.19 -3.51 6.59
CA LEU A 153 20.68 -3.23 7.94
C LEU A 153 20.42 -1.79 8.40
N GLY A 154 20.04 -0.89 7.48
CA GLY A 154 19.72 0.50 7.80
C GLY A 154 20.11 1.47 6.69
N ASP A 155 19.61 2.71 6.80
CA ASP A 155 19.83 3.76 5.80
C ASP A 155 21.30 4.14 5.64
N GLU A 156 22.09 4.02 6.71
CA GLU A 156 23.54 4.24 6.73
C GLU A 156 24.32 3.28 5.81
N PHE A 157 23.71 2.16 5.40
CA PHE A 157 24.31 1.14 4.55
C PHE A 157 23.76 1.11 3.12
N ARG A 158 22.85 2.01 2.76
CA ARG A 158 22.25 2.07 1.41
C ARG A 158 23.26 2.45 0.33
N VAL A 159 24.27 3.26 0.68
CA VAL A 159 25.26 3.76 -0.27
C VAL A 159 26.52 2.92 -0.15
N ALA A 160 26.81 2.12 -1.16
CA ALA A 160 28.06 1.40 -1.26
C ALA A 160 29.24 2.39 -1.41
N PRO A 161 30.39 2.16 -0.74
CA PRO A 161 31.57 2.96 -0.98
C PRO A 161 31.98 2.86 -2.46
N PRO A 162 32.40 3.97 -3.09
CA PRO A 162 32.89 3.96 -4.47
C PRO A 162 34.01 2.93 -4.69
N VAL A 163 34.15 2.45 -5.93
CA VAL A 163 35.21 1.49 -6.29
C VAL A 163 36.61 2.02 -5.94
N ASP A 164 36.81 3.33 -6.10
CA ASP A 164 38.07 4.03 -5.81
C ASP A 164 38.18 4.56 -4.36
N ALA A 165 37.26 4.16 -3.46
CA ALA A 165 37.31 4.60 -2.08
C ALA A 165 38.58 4.07 -1.39
N ALA A 166 39.24 4.93 -0.60
CA ALA A 166 40.37 4.52 0.23
C ALA A 166 40.03 3.30 1.10
N ASP A 167 40.98 2.39 1.28
CA ASP A 167 40.81 1.16 2.08
C ASP A 167 40.31 1.42 3.50
N THR A 168 40.68 2.57 4.09
CA THR A 168 40.20 3.02 5.40
C THR A 168 38.68 3.11 5.48
N ARG A 169 38.02 3.59 4.42
CA ARG A 169 36.54 3.65 4.36
C ARG A 169 35.90 2.27 4.34
N VAL A 170 36.53 1.30 3.69
CA VAL A 170 36.04 -0.09 3.64
C VAL A 170 36.20 -0.75 5.01
N ILE A 171 37.28 -0.44 5.73
CA ILE A 171 37.50 -0.90 7.10
C ILE A 171 36.47 -0.28 8.07
N ASP A 172 36.18 1.01 7.92
CA ASP A 172 35.15 1.67 8.75
C ASP A 172 33.76 1.10 8.48
N LEU A 173 33.44 0.79 7.23
CA LEU A 173 32.22 0.05 6.88
C LEU A 173 32.21 -1.33 7.55
N ALA A 174 33.31 -2.08 7.52
CA ALA A 174 33.40 -3.37 8.19
C ALA A 174 33.13 -3.25 9.70
N ARG A 175 33.69 -2.24 10.36
CA ARG A 175 33.45 -1.96 11.80
C ARG A 175 32.00 -1.56 12.08
N ALA A 176 31.38 -0.78 11.21
CA ALA A 176 29.97 -0.43 11.32
C ALA A 176 29.09 -1.69 11.18
N LEU A 177 29.38 -2.56 10.22
CA LEU A 177 28.67 -3.83 10.02
C LEU A 177 28.79 -4.75 11.22
N ILE A 178 30.00 -4.89 11.81
CA ILE A 178 30.19 -5.71 13.02
C ILE A 178 29.32 -5.20 14.17
N ARG A 179 29.23 -3.87 14.35
CA ARG A 179 28.36 -3.26 15.36
C ARG A 179 26.87 -3.48 15.08
N ALA A 180 26.45 -3.34 13.83
CA ALA A 180 25.06 -3.52 13.42
C ALA A 180 24.59 -4.98 13.53
N ILE A 181 25.47 -5.95 13.21
CA ILE A 181 25.16 -7.38 13.30
C ILE A 181 25.14 -7.86 14.76
N GLY A 182 25.97 -7.28 15.63
CA GLY A 182 26.02 -7.60 17.05
C GLY A 182 26.32 -9.08 17.35
N ASP A 183 25.68 -9.60 18.41
CA ASP A 183 25.84 -10.97 18.91
C ASP A 183 24.88 -11.98 18.26
N ALA A 184 24.49 -11.74 17.00
CA ALA A 184 23.66 -12.67 16.26
C ALA A 184 24.28 -14.09 16.26
N PRO A 185 23.49 -15.16 16.51
CA PRO A 185 23.99 -16.53 16.53
C PRO A 185 24.65 -16.92 15.21
N ARG A 186 25.85 -17.52 15.27
CA ARG A 186 26.69 -17.86 14.10
C ARG A 186 26.95 -19.36 13.94
N ASP A 187 26.31 -20.19 14.75
CA ASP A 187 26.42 -21.63 14.68
C ASP A 187 25.71 -22.20 13.43
N ALA A 188 26.11 -23.41 13.02
CA ALA A 188 25.57 -24.07 11.83
C ALA A 188 24.03 -24.19 11.88
N GLN A 189 23.44 -24.47 13.06
CA GLN A 189 22.00 -24.62 13.21
C GLN A 189 21.24 -23.30 13.04
N ALA A 190 21.81 -22.17 13.48
CA ALA A 190 21.25 -20.84 13.24
C ALA A 190 21.23 -20.53 11.74
N VAL A 191 22.31 -20.86 11.04
CA VAL A 191 22.44 -20.59 9.61
C VAL A 191 21.48 -21.46 8.78
N ASP A 192 21.37 -22.77 9.08
CA ASP A 192 20.44 -23.67 8.40
C ASP A 192 18.98 -23.22 8.58
N ARG A 193 18.62 -22.77 9.79
CA ARG A 193 17.29 -22.21 10.07
C ARG A 193 17.00 -20.97 9.21
N VAL A 194 17.95 -20.04 9.12
CA VAL A 194 17.78 -18.82 8.31
C VAL A 194 17.67 -19.17 6.83
N GLN A 195 18.44 -20.14 6.33
CA GLN A 195 18.30 -20.59 4.94
C GLN A 195 16.95 -21.23 4.63
N ALA A 196 16.46 -22.09 5.50
CA ALA A 196 15.13 -22.67 5.35
C ALA A 196 14.06 -21.57 5.31
N GLN A 197 14.15 -20.59 6.20
CA GLN A 197 13.24 -19.43 6.22
C GLN A 197 13.32 -18.59 4.93
N ILE A 198 14.53 -18.35 4.40
CA ILE A 198 14.71 -17.64 3.12
C ILE A 198 14.09 -18.44 1.96
N GLY A 199 14.28 -19.77 1.94
CA GLY A 199 13.68 -20.66 0.95
C GLY A 199 12.14 -20.57 0.96
N ASP A 200 11.54 -20.70 2.14
CA ASP A 200 10.09 -20.60 2.33
C ASP A 200 9.56 -19.20 1.96
N ALA A 201 10.27 -18.14 2.35
CA ALA A 201 9.92 -16.77 2.02
C ALA A 201 10.00 -16.52 0.50
N PHE A 202 11.03 -17.05 -0.16
CA PHE A 202 11.18 -16.96 -1.61
C PHE A 202 10.06 -17.71 -2.33
N GLN A 203 9.68 -18.91 -1.89
CA GLN A 203 8.56 -19.64 -2.50
C GLN A 203 7.24 -18.87 -2.41
N LYS A 204 6.96 -18.27 -1.24
CA LYS A 204 5.79 -17.40 -1.05
C LYS A 204 5.84 -16.19 -1.98
N LEU A 205 6.98 -15.49 -2.02
CA LEU A 205 7.19 -14.33 -2.89
C LEU A 205 7.00 -14.71 -4.37
N HIS A 206 7.58 -15.83 -4.81
CA HIS A 206 7.48 -16.32 -6.18
C HIS A 206 6.03 -16.66 -6.55
N ALA A 207 5.29 -17.34 -5.68
CA ALA A 207 3.88 -17.64 -5.93
C ALA A 207 3.03 -16.37 -6.04
N THR A 208 3.23 -15.40 -5.14
CA THR A 208 2.46 -14.14 -5.13
C THR A 208 2.81 -13.22 -6.30
N LEU A 209 4.09 -13.09 -6.67
CA LEU A 209 4.49 -12.22 -7.76
C LEU A 209 4.20 -12.82 -9.13
N SER A 210 4.26 -14.16 -9.27
CA SER A 210 3.95 -14.82 -10.54
C SER A 210 2.51 -14.63 -10.97
N SER A 211 1.55 -14.48 -10.04
CA SER A 211 0.17 -14.13 -10.40
C SER A 211 0.00 -12.68 -10.89
N CYS A 212 1.04 -11.86 -10.75
CA CYS A 212 1.12 -10.49 -11.23
C CYS A 212 2.14 -10.33 -12.38
N ASP A 213 2.51 -11.42 -13.06
CA ASP A 213 3.50 -11.46 -14.15
C ASP A 213 4.91 -10.96 -13.76
N LEU A 214 5.24 -10.99 -12.46
CA LEU A 214 6.56 -10.66 -11.94
C LEU A 214 7.29 -11.94 -11.54
N LEU A 215 8.44 -12.19 -12.15
CA LEU A 215 9.20 -13.44 -11.96
C LEU A 215 10.45 -13.19 -11.10
N PRO A 216 10.38 -13.40 -9.77
CA PRO A 216 11.55 -13.26 -8.93
C PRO A 216 12.55 -14.38 -9.19
N VAL A 217 13.83 -14.02 -9.25
CA VAL A 217 14.98 -14.92 -9.46
C VAL A 217 15.83 -14.93 -8.20
N SER A 218 16.13 -16.13 -7.70
CA SER A 218 17.05 -16.35 -6.59
C SER A 218 18.40 -16.86 -7.11
N PHE A 219 19.50 -16.31 -6.61
CA PHE A 219 20.84 -16.75 -6.94
C PHE A 219 21.77 -16.65 -5.73
N ALA A 220 22.80 -17.49 -5.70
CA ALA A 220 23.82 -17.46 -4.66
C ALA A 220 25.00 -16.59 -5.09
N ARG A 221 25.39 -15.62 -4.25
CA ARG A 221 26.58 -14.79 -4.46
C ARG A 221 27.24 -14.46 -3.14
N HIS A 222 28.56 -14.55 -3.06
CA HIS A 222 29.31 -14.37 -1.81
C HIS A 222 28.71 -15.24 -0.67
N GLY A 223 28.25 -16.45 -1.02
CA GLY A 223 27.53 -17.42 -0.18
C GLY A 223 26.25 -16.91 0.52
N LEU A 224 25.68 -15.79 0.08
CA LEU A 224 24.32 -15.38 0.40
C LEU A 224 23.35 -15.73 -0.73
N HIS A 225 22.10 -15.98 -0.36
CA HIS A 225 20.98 -16.06 -1.30
C HIS A 225 20.43 -14.66 -1.54
N LEU A 226 20.62 -14.14 -2.75
CA LEU A 226 20.09 -12.86 -3.19
C LEU A 226 18.89 -13.10 -4.09
N VAL A 227 17.87 -12.27 -3.91
CA VAL A 227 16.65 -12.29 -4.71
C VAL A 227 16.58 -11.00 -5.51
N ARG A 228 16.31 -11.13 -6.81
CA ARG A 228 16.06 -10.01 -7.72
C ARG A 228 14.75 -10.21 -8.46
N VAL A 229 14.05 -9.11 -8.70
CA VAL A 229 12.78 -9.11 -9.43
C VAL A 229 12.90 -8.13 -10.60
N PRO A 230 12.69 -8.59 -11.85
CA PRO A 230 12.67 -7.70 -12.99
C PRO A 230 11.42 -6.81 -12.91
N TYR A 231 11.62 -5.51 -12.78
CA TYR A 231 10.55 -4.52 -12.70
C TYR A 231 10.96 -3.25 -13.44
N GLN A 232 10.13 -2.80 -14.39
CA GLN A 232 10.40 -1.65 -15.26
C GLN A 232 11.76 -1.72 -15.99
N GLY A 233 12.13 -2.91 -16.48
CA GLY A 233 13.36 -3.12 -17.26
C GLY A 233 14.65 -3.11 -16.42
N ARG A 234 14.57 -3.19 -15.09
CA ARG A 234 15.72 -3.32 -14.19
C ARG A 234 15.48 -4.39 -13.15
N ASP A 235 16.56 -5.04 -12.71
CA ASP A 235 16.51 -5.99 -11.60
C ASP A 235 16.50 -5.26 -10.26
N ARG A 236 15.42 -5.40 -9.50
CA ARG A 236 15.20 -4.72 -8.22
C ARG A 236 15.30 -5.71 -7.06
N GLY A 237 15.78 -5.24 -5.91
CA GLY A 237 15.68 -6.01 -4.65
C GLY A 237 14.25 -5.97 -4.09
N PRO A 238 13.83 -6.93 -3.26
CA PRO A 238 12.47 -6.97 -2.71
C PRO A 238 12.04 -5.70 -1.97
N GLY A 239 12.90 -5.12 -1.13
CA GLY A 239 12.59 -3.88 -0.39
C GLY A 239 12.49 -2.64 -1.29
N GLU A 240 13.28 -2.57 -2.35
CA GLU A 240 13.15 -1.49 -3.35
C GLU A 240 11.84 -1.64 -4.14
N LEU A 241 11.52 -2.87 -4.55
CA LEU A 241 10.27 -3.19 -5.25
C LEU A 241 9.04 -2.83 -4.40
N GLU A 242 9.07 -3.14 -3.09
CA GLU A 242 7.98 -2.78 -2.17
C GLU A 242 7.70 -1.28 -2.19
N GLY A 243 8.75 -0.45 -2.01
CA GLY A 243 8.61 1.00 -2.07
C GLY A 243 8.02 1.50 -3.40
N MET A 244 8.50 0.94 -4.52
CA MET A 244 7.99 1.29 -5.86
C MET A 244 6.53 0.88 -6.05
N LEU A 245 6.14 -0.33 -5.61
CA LEU A 245 4.77 -0.82 -5.72
C LEU A 245 3.80 -0.02 -4.84
N ILE A 246 4.22 0.40 -3.64
CA ILE A 246 3.43 1.28 -2.78
C ILE A 246 3.16 2.62 -3.47
N GLU A 247 4.19 3.22 -4.06
CA GLU A 247 4.06 4.48 -4.78
C GLU A 247 3.17 4.35 -6.03
N ASP A 248 3.38 3.32 -6.84
CA ASP A 248 2.56 3.03 -8.03
C ASP A 248 1.09 2.78 -7.64
N ALA A 249 0.84 2.00 -6.59
CA ALA A 249 -0.50 1.79 -6.07
C ALA A 249 -1.16 3.10 -5.61
N ALA A 250 -0.42 3.98 -4.93
CA ALA A 250 -0.93 5.27 -4.50
C ALA A 250 -1.27 6.20 -5.69
N VAL A 251 -0.42 6.22 -6.72
CA VAL A 251 -0.65 7.00 -7.95
C VAL A 251 -1.86 6.46 -8.71
N ARG A 252 -1.93 5.15 -8.94
CA ARG A 252 -3.07 4.51 -9.62
C ARG A 252 -4.37 4.73 -8.87
N ARG A 253 -4.37 4.66 -7.53
CA ARG A 253 -5.55 4.94 -6.71
C ARG A 253 -6.07 6.37 -6.95
N ARG A 254 -5.16 7.36 -6.99
CA ARG A 254 -5.53 8.76 -7.24
C ARG A 254 -6.10 8.96 -8.65
N LEU A 255 -5.47 8.35 -9.66
CA LEU A 255 -5.95 8.43 -11.05
C LEU A 255 -7.32 7.79 -11.20
N PHE A 256 -7.51 6.60 -10.63
CA PHE A 256 -8.79 5.88 -10.66
C PHE A 256 -9.90 6.73 -10.02
N THR A 257 -9.67 7.29 -8.83
CA THR A 257 -10.65 8.18 -8.18
C THR A 257 -10.95 9.44 -9.01
N ALA A 258 -9.95 10.02 -9.70
CA ALA A 258 -10.15 11.20 -10.53
C ALA A 258 -10.95 10.89 -11.82
N GLU A 259 -10.65 9.78 -12.50
CA GLU A 259 -11.37 9.33 -13.69
C GLU A 259 -12.80 8.87 -13.35
N GLU A 260 -12.97 8.11 -12.26
CA GLU A 260 -14.29 7.76 -11.73
C GLU A 260 -15.12 9.01 -11.43
N HIS A 261 -14.53 10.00 -10.76
CA HIS A 261 -15.23 11.26 -10.47
C HIS A 261 -15.65 12.00 -11.74
N LYS A 262 -14.82 12.01 -12.78
CA LYS A 262 -15.15 12.65 -14.06
C LYS A 262 -16.29 11.93 -14.78
N VAL A 263 -16.23 10.60 -14.87
CA VAL A 263 -17.29 9.79 -15.50
C VAL A 263 -18.61 9.95 -14.73
N ILE A 264 -18.56 9.97 -13.41
CA ILE A 264 -19.74 10.20 -12.57
C ILE A 264 -20.27 11.63 -12.78
N GLN A 265 -19.41 12.64 -12.93
CA GLN A 265 -19.86 14.00 -13.23
C GLN A 265 -20.62 14.08 -14.55
N ASP A 266 -20.07 13.47 -15.60
CA ASP A 266 -20.69 13.48 -16.93
C ASP A 266 -22.02 12.69 -16.90
N PHE A 267 -22.04 11.52 -16.25
CA PHE A 267 -23.24 10.70 -16.07
C PHE A 267 -24.35 11.38 -15.23
N LEU A 268 -23.97 12.06 -14.13
CA LEU A 268 -24.94 12.74 -13.26
C LEU A 268 -25.68 13.87 -13.98
N ILE A 269 -25.00 14.57 -14.88
CA ILE A 269 -25.60 15.70 -15.61
C ILE A 269 -26.46 15.19 -16.77
N ASP A 270 -25.96 14.25 -17.57
CA ASP A 270 -26.63 13.89 -18.82
C ASP A 270 -27.74 12.85 -18.62
N GLU A 271 -27.53 11.81 -17.81
CA GLU A 271 -28.55 10.77 -17.59
C GLU A 271 -29.37 10.99 -16.33
N ALA A 272 -28.72 11.22 -15.18
CA ALA A 272 -29.45 11.28 -13.91
C ALA A 272 -30.38 12.50 -13.85
N ALA A 273 -29.93 13.67 -14.32
CA ALA A 273 -30.80 14.84 -14.40
C ALA A 273 -31.96 14.64 -15.40
N GLY A 274 -31.73 13.95 -16.52
CA GLY A 274 -32.78 13.60 -17.49
C GLY A 274 -33.85 12.68 -16.89
N HIS A 275 -33.43 11.60 -16.22
CA HIS A 275 -34.37 10.70 -15.53
C HIS A 275 -35.13 11.40 -14.41
N LEU A 276 -34.46 12.26 -13.63
CA LEU A 276 -35.10 13.07 -12.60
C LEU A 276 -36.12 14.05 -13.23
N HIS A 277 -35.78 14.70 -14.35
CA HIS A 277 -36.70 15.54 -15.10
C HIS A 277 -37.98 14.79 -15.48
N ASP A 278 -37.86 13.60 -16.04
CA ASP A 278 -39.00 12.76 -16.44
C ASP A 278 -39.85 12.29 -15.24
N LEU A 279 -39.20 11.91 -14.13
CA LEU A 279 -39.88 11.52 -12.90
C LEU A 279 -40.65 12.69 -12.29
N LEU A 280 -40.04 13.88 -12.21
CA LEU A 280 -40.69 15.07 -11.68
C LEU A 280 -41.85 15.54 -12.58
N HIS A 281 -41.70 15.48 -13.90
CA HIS A 281 -42.77 15.80 -14.84
C HIS A 281 -43.95 14.83 -14.73
N ARG A 282 -43.68 13.52 -14.58
CA ARG A 282 -44.75 12.53 -14.34
C ARG A 282 -45.50 12.80 -13.05
N ALA A 283 -44.79 13.09 -11.95
CA ALA A 283 -45.42 13.44 -10.69
C ALA A 283 -46.27 14.71 -10.79
N HIS A 284 -45.77 15.75 -11.47
CA HIS A 284 -46.52 16.98 -11.70
C HIS A 284 -47.77 16.76 -12.58
N GLY A 285 -47.61 16.06 -13.70
CA GLY A 285 -48.71 15.72 -14.62
C GLY A 285 -49.80 14.87 -13.96
N TRP A 286 -49.43 14.00 -13.02
CA TRP A 286 -50.37 13.26 -12.20
C TRP A 286 -51.20 14.20 -11.32
N VAL A 287 -50.57 15.15 -10.61
CA VAL A 287 -51.29 16.16 -9.79
C VAL A 287 -52.27 16.97 -10.64
N THR A 288 -51.82 17.43 -11.81
CA THR A 288 -52.67 18.19 -12.74
C THR A 288 -53.88 17.37 -13.18
N THR A 289 -53.68 16.11 -13.54
CA THR A 289 -54.76 15.20 -13.96
C THR A 289 -55.76 14.97 -12.83
N VAL A 290 -55.28 14.61 -11.64
CA VAL A 290 -56.14 14.34 -10.49
C VAL A 290 -56.94 15.57 -10.07
N ASN A 291 -56.31 16.75 -10.02
CA ASN A 291 -57.01 17.99 -9.69
C ASN A 291 -58.06 18.36 -10.73
N ARG A 292 -57.80 18.15 -12.02
CA ARG A 292 -58.80 18.36 -13.08
C ARG A 292 -60.02 17.45 -12.88
N GLU A 293 -59.80 16.18 -12.55
CA GLU A 293 -60.91 15.25 -12.29
C GLU A 293 -61.74 15.65 -11.07
N ILE A 294 -61.09 16.12 -10.00
CA ILE A 294 -61.78 16.62 -8.80
C ILE A 294 -62.55 17.92 -9.09
N GLU A 295 -61.94 18.87 -9.82
CA GLU A 295 -62.56 20.16 -10.15
C GLU A 295 -63.76 20.02 -11.09
N SER A 296 -63.73 19.05 -12.01
CA SER A 296 -64.84 18.77 -12.92
C SER A 296 -66.12 18.28 -12.21
N ARG A 297 -66.01 17.92 -10.92
CA ARG A 297 -67.10 17.35 -10.11
C ARG A 297 -67.25 18.14 -8.80
N PRO A 298 -67.78 19.37 -8.84
CA PRO A 298 -67.92 20.20 -7.65
C PRO A 298 -68.87 19.57 -6.64
N MET A 299 -68.50 19.60 -5.35
CA MET A 299 -69.36 19.13 -4.27
C MET A 299 -70.52 20.10 -4.05
N SER A 300 -71.71 19.56 -3.83
CA SER A 300 -72.95 20.31 -3.58
C SER A 300 -72.85 21.27 -2.37
N SER A 301 -71.92 21.00 -1.44
CA SER A 301 -71.62 21.87 -0.30
C SER A 301 -70.74 23.09 -0.62
N GLY A 302 -70.27 23.23 -1.87
CA GLY A 302 -69.30 24.25 -2.27
C GLY A 302 -67.85 23.93 -1.88
N MET A 303 -67.63 22.83 -1.15
CA MET A 303 -66.29 22.32 -0.83
C MET A 303 -65.56 21.93 -2.12
N ALA A 304 -64.28 22.28 -2.20
CA ALA A 304 -63.38 21.77 -3.23
C ALA A 304 -62.13 21.22 -2.56
N LEU A 305 -61.58 20.14 -3.11
CA LEU A 305 -60.32 19.57 -2.69
C LEU A 305 -59.33 19.70 -3.83
N ARG A 306 -58.05 19.87 -3.50
CA ARG A 306 -56.96 19.74 -4.46
C ARG A 306 -55.76 19.10 -3.80
N PHE A 307 -55.03 18.34 -4.57
CA PHE A 307 -53.67 17.94 -4.23
C PHE A 307 -52.72 19.07 -4.56
N ALA A 308 -51.81 19.34 -3.66
CA ALA A 308 -50.60 20.08 -3.95
C ALA A 308 -49.40 19.17 -3.75
N TRP A 309 -48.44 19.28 -4.65
CA TRP A 309 -47.14 18.64 -4.54
C TRP A 309 -46.12 19.75 -4.35
N GLN A 310 -45.51 19.76 -3.18
CA GLN A 310 -44.63 20.85 -2.73
C GLN A 310 -43.37 20.26 -2.13
N ALA A 311 -42.30 21.06 -2.12
CA ALA A 311 -41.08 20.72 -1.39
C ALA A 311 -41.41 20.41 0.08
N ASP A 312 -40.75 19.40 0.62
CA ASP A 312 -40.84 19.10 2.04
C ASP A 312 -40.18 20.23 2.86
N ALA A 313 -40.63 20.45 4.09
CA ALA A 313 -40.01 21.42 4.99
C ALA A 313 -38.62 20.96 5.43
N GLU A 314 -38.40 19.66 5.48
CA GLU A 314 -37.11 19.02 5.77
C GLU A 314 -36.35 18.67 4.48
N ALA A 315 -36.77 19.22 3.33
CA ALA A 315 -36.09 18.99 2.07
C ALA A 315 -34.66 19.56 2.13
N PRO A 316 -33.69 18.85 1.55
CA PRO A 316 -32.31 19.33 1.46
C PRO A 316 -32.16 20.72 0.82
N ASP A 317 -31.13 21.44 1.24
CA ASP A 317 -30.82 22.76 0.71
C ASP A 317 -30.66 22.75 -0.82
N GLY A 318 -31.27 23.74 -1.47
CA GLY A 318 -31.23 23.90 -2.93
C GLY A 318 -32.20 23.01 -3.71
N VAL A 319 -32.97 22.12 -3.06
CA VAL A 319 -33.98 21.29 -3.73
C VAL A 319 -34.99 22.13 -4.50
N VAL A 320 -35.51 23.22 -3.91
CA VAL A 320 -36.55 24.04 -4.54
C VAL A 320 -36.03 24.63 -5.86
N GLU A 321 -34.82 25.17 -5.86
CA GLU A 321 -34.19 25.73 -7.05
C GLU A 321 -33.89 24.63 -8.07
N ALA A 322 -33.28 23.52 -7.66
CA ALA A 322 -32.97 22.41 -8.55
C ALA A 322 -34.22 21.83 -9.21
N CYS A 323 -35.32 21.65 -8.46
CA CYS A 323 -36.57 21.15 -9.00
C CYS A 323 -37.23 22.15 -9.94
N ALA A 324 -37.18 23.46 -9.64
CA ALA A 324 -37.64 24.50 -10.56
C ALA A 324 -36.87 24.45 -11.89
N ARG A 325 -35.56 24.18 -11.84
CA ARG A 325 -34.75 24.00 -13.05
C ARG A 325 -35.13 22.71 -13.79
N LEU A 326 -35.26 21.58 -13.09
CA LEU A 326 -35.64 20.28 -13.65
C LEU A 326 -37.06 20.27 -14.22
N LEU A 327 -37.98 21.12 -13.75
CA LEU A 327 -39.33 21.23 -14.30
C LEU A 327 -39.43 22.07 -15.59
N ARG A 328 -38.34 22.75 -15.99
CA ARG A 328 -38.27 23.35 -17.33
C ARG A 328 -37.95 22.27 -18.36
N PRO A 329 -38.37 22.44 -19.63
CA PRO A 329 -38.01 21.52 -20.70
C PRO A 329 -36.48 21.30 -20.77
N SER A 330 -36.04 20.05 -20.83
CA SER A 330 -34.61 19.70 -20.76
C SER A 330 -33.76 20.35 -21.86
N HIS A 331 -34.33 20.55 -23.06
CA HIS A 331 -33.69 21.26 -24.18
C HIS A 331 -33.51 22.77 -23.94
N ALA A 332 -34.19 23.33 -22.94
CA ALA A 332 -34.11 24.74 -22.58
C ALA A 332 -33.10 25.02 -21.44
N TRP A 333 -32.39 24.00 -20.94
CA TRP A 333 -31.37 24.20 -19.91
C TRP A 333 -30.13 24.87 -20.48
N SER A 334 -29.83 26.06 -19.95
CA SER A 334 -28.58 26.77 -20.22
C SER A 334 -27.38 26.04 -19.62
N ALA A 335 -26.16 26.44 -20.01
CA ALA A 335 -24.93 25.93 -19.39
C ALA A 335 -24.92 26.18 -17.87
N ASP A 336 -25.40 27.34 -17.41
CA ASP A 336 -25.50 27.69 -15.99
C ASP A 336 -26.51 26.81 -15.25
N ASP A 337 -27.63 26.48 -15.90
CA ASP A 337 -28.62 25.55 -15.34
C ASP A 337 -28.03 24.16 -15.13
N ARG A 338 -27.30 23.65 -16.13
CA ARG A 338 -26.61 22.36 -16.05
C ARG A 338 -25.54 22.36 -14.98
N ALA A 339 -24.69 23.38 -14.93
CA ALA A 339 -23.64 23.52 -13.92
C ALA A 339 -24.23 23.60 -12.51
N GLY A 340 -25.32 24.35 -12.34
CA GLY A 340 -25.98 24.47 -11.05
C GLY A 340 -26.72 23.21 -10.62
N LEU A 341 -27.31 22.45 -11.55
CA LEU A 341 -27.87 21.11 -11.28
C LEU A 341 -26.77 20.12 -10.89
N ALA A 342 -25.63 20.14 -11.59
CA ALA A 342 -24.47 19.31 -11.26
C ALA A 342 -23.99 19.56 -9.83
N ALA A 343 -23.80 20.84 -9.48
CA ALA A 343 -23.37 21.24 -8.15
C ALA A 343 -24.38 20.81 -7.07
N PHE A 344 -25.68 20.88 -7.36
CA PHE A 344 -26.71 20.39 -6.46
C PHE A 344 -26.63 18.87 -6.25
N LEU A 345 -26.58 18.07 -7.33
CA LEU A 345 -26.50 16.61 -7.25
C LEU A 345 -25.22 16.15 -6.53
N GLN A 346 -24.09 16.83 -6.75
CA GLN A 346 -22.84 16.57 -6.04
C GLN A 346 -22.95 16.80 -4.54
N ARG A 347 -23.56 17.90 -4.10
CA ARG A 347 -23.80 18.15 -2.67
C ARG A 347 -24.70 17.08 -2.04
N ARG A 348 -25.71 16.60 -2.78
CA ARG A 348 -26.57 15.50 -2.31
C ARG A 348 -25.82 14.20 -2.13
N LEU A 349 -24.95 13.86 -3.07
CA LEU A 349 -24.14 12.66 -3.01
C LEU A 349 -23.10 12.71 -1.87
N ALA A 350 -22.47 13.87 -1.67
CA ALA A 350 -21.57 14.09 -0.54
C ALA A 350 -22.30 13.93 0.80
N ALA A 351 -23.48 14.54 0.96
CA ALA A 351 -24.29 14.40 2.17
C ALA A 351 -24.72 12.94 2.43
N ALA A 352 -25.06 12.18 1.38
CA ALA A 352 -25.42 10.77 1.52
C ALA A 352 -24.23 9.91 2.01
N ARG A 353 -23.01 10.20 1.51
CA ARG A 353 -21.76 9.55 1.96
C ARG A 353 -21.44 9.87 3.41
N GLU A 354 -21.69 11.10 3.86
CA GLU A 354 -21.46 11.50 5.26
C GLU A 354 -22.47 10.85 6.21
N THR A 355 -23.72 10.67 5.77
CA THR A 355 -24.79 10.07 6.58
C THR A 355 -24.54 8.58 6.83
N ASP A 356 -24.08 7.85 5.81
CA ASP A 356 -23.74 6.43 5.94
C ASP A 356 -22.45 6.10 5.15
N PRO A 357 -21.27 6.26 5.78
CA PRO A 357 -20.00 5.95 5.16
C PRO A 357 -19.80 4.46 4.83
N GLY A 358 -20.54 3.56 5.50
CA GLY A 358 -20.46 2.11 5.33
C GLY A 358 -21.42 1.56 4.27
N ALA A 359 -22.40 2.35 3.84
CA ALA A 359 -23.34 1.98 2.79
C ALA A 359 -22.64 1.68 1.46
N THR A 360 -23.23 0.78 0.68
CA THR A 360 -22.76 0.57 -0.68
C THR A 360 -22.96 1.83 -1.51
N TRP A 361 -22.15 1.98 -2.55
CA TRP A 361 -22.27 3.09 -3.48
C TRP A 361 -23.67 3.20 -4.12
N GLN A 362 -24.30 2.06 -4.43
CA GLN A 362 -25.65 2.02 -4.98
C GLN A 362 -26.68 2.58 -4.01
N ASP A 363 -26.55 2.24 -2.71
CA ASP A 363 -27.43 2.76 -1.65
C ASP A 363 -27.24 4.28 -1.47
N GLN A 364 -26.00 4.76 -1.52
CA GLN A 364 -25.69 6.20 -1.43
C GLN A 364 -26.31 6.99 -2.59
N LEU A 365 -26.21 6.48 -3.83
CA LEU A 365 -26.86 7.07 -5.00
C LEU A 365 -28.38 7.05 -4.87
N ALA A 366 -28.96 5.90 -4.47
CA ALA A 366 -30.40 5.77 -4.28
C ALA A 366 -30.93 6.76 -3.24
N ALA A 367 -30.23 6.92 -2.11
CA ALA A 367 -30.59 7.89 -1.08
C ALA A 367 -30.41 9.35 -1.53
N ALA A 368 -29.33 9.65 -2.26
CA ALA A 368 -29.04 11.00 -2.75
C ALA A 368 -30.05 11.50 -3.77
N LEU A 369 -30.51 10.61 -4.66
CA LEU A 369 -31.36 10.91 -5.83
C LEU A 369 -32.85 10.60 -5.62
N ASP A 370 -33.27 10.17 -4.43
CA ASP A 370 -34.68 9.87 -4.16
C ASP A 370 -35.53 11.15 -4.08
N TYR A 371 -36.03 11.59 -5.24
CA TYR A 371 -36.87 12.79 -5.37
C TYR A 371 -38.15 12.75 -4.54
N ARG A 372 -38.60 11.56 -4.13
CA ARG A 372 -39.80 11.38 -3.30
C ARG A 372 -39.58 11.87 -1.88
N ARG A 373 -38.32 11.93 -1.41
CA ARG A 373 -37.94 12.53 -0.11
C ARG A 373 -37.83 14.06 -0.18
N TRP A 374 -37.76 14.62 -1.38
CA TRP A 374 -37.63 16.07 -1.58
C TRP A 374 -38.98 16.78 -1.54
N HIS A 375 -40.07 16.03 -1.75
CA HIS A 375 -41.41 16.57 -1.87
C HIS A 375 -42.40 15.77 -1.04
N ARG A 376 -43.55 16.40 -0.77
CA ARG A 376 -44.68 15.74 -0.12
C ARG A 376 -45.99 16.11 -0.81
N PHE A 377 -46.89 15.13 -0.85
CA PHE A 377 -48.27 15.37 -1.24
C PHE A 377 -49.06 15.90 -0.06
N VAL A 378 -49.82 16.96 -0.32
CA VAL A 378 -50.65 17.62 0.68
C VAL A 378 -51.97 17.97 0.04
N ILE A 379 -53.00 18.12 0.87
CA ILE A 379 -54.36 18.29 0.38
C ILE A 379 -54.85 19.61 0.92
N ASP A 380 -55.30 20.48 0.03
CA ASP A 380 -55.95 21.72 0.42
C ASP A 380 -57.46 21.58 0.22
N ARG A 381 -58.21 22.18 1.14
CA ARG A 381 -59.66 22.31 1.09
C ARG A 381 -60.00 23.77 0.84
N ARG A 382 -60.91 24.03 -0.09
CA ARG A 382 -61.55 25.34 -0.23
C ARG A 382 -62.74 25.44 0.72
N ASP A 383 -62.73 26.46 1.57
CA ASP A 383 -63.84 26.76 2.47
C ASP A 383 -64.97 27.53 1.76
N GLN A 384 -66.08 27.78 2.47
CA GLN A 384 -67.24 28.52 1.96
C GLN A 384 -66.93 29.99 1.63
N THR A 385 -65.82 30.53 2.14
CA THR A 385 -65.34 31.89 1.83
C THR A 385 -64.47 31.93 0.57
N GLY A 386 -64.20 30.77 -0.04
CA GLY A 386 -63.37 30.62 -1.23
C GLY A 386 -61.87 30.50 -0.92
N ARG A 387 -61.45 30.47 0.36
CA ARG A 387 -60.05 30.38 0.75
C ARG A 387 -59.58 28.92 0.76
N TRP A 388 -58.40 28.68 0.19
CA TRP A 388 -57.71 27.39 0.30
C TRP A 388 -56.99 27.27 1.64
N LEU A 389 -57.30 26.22 2.38
CA LEU A 389 -56.73 25.89 3.68
C LEU A 389 -56.18 24.47 3.64
N ARG A 390 -54.99 24.25 4.21
CA ARG A 390 -54.39 22.91 4.32
C ARG A 390 -55.30 22.00 5.14
N LEU A 391 -55.59 20.81 4.60
CA LEU A 391 -56.26 19.74 5.32
C LEU A 391 -55.29 19.14 6.35
N THR A 392 -55.63 19.30 7.62
CA THR A 392 -54.88 18.84 8.80
C THR A 392 -55.88 18.23 9.77
N LYS A 393 -55.41 17.50 10.79
CA LYS A 393 -56.29 17.00 11.87
C LYS A 393 -57.17 18.11 12.48
N ARG A 394 -56.64 19.35 12.58
CA ARG A 394 -57.34 20.51 13.15
C ARG A 394 -58.39 21.10 12.19
N THR A 395 -58.08 21.18 10.89
CA THR A 395 -58.98 21.74 9.88
C THR A 395 -60.02 20.73 9.39
N HIS A 396 -59.77 19.43 9.54
CA HIS A 396 -60.74 18.34 9.28
C HIS A 396 -61.99 18.44 10.16
N GLY A 397 -61.86 18.87 11.42
CA GLY A 397 -62.96 18.96 12.39
C GLY A 397 -64.11 19.91 12.03
N THR A 398 -63.92 20.81 11.06
CA THR A 398 -64.83 21.92 10.75
C THR A 398 -65.90 21.64 9.68
N GLY A 399 -65.83 20.49 8.99
CA GLY A 399 -66.82 20.09 7.97
C GLY A 399 -68.01 19.27 8.50
N SER A 400 -69.03 19.08 7.66
CA SER A 400 -70.13 18.15 7.92
C SER A 400 -69.62 16.70 8.00
N GLY A 401 -70.41 15.78 8.58
CA GLY A 401 -70.02 14.36 8.69
C GLY A 401 -69.66 13.72 7.34
N GLY A 402 -70.45 14.02 6.29
CA GLY A 402 -70.20 13.55 4.93
C GLY A 402 -68.97 14.18 4.27
N GLU A 403 -68.73 15.48 4.49
CA GLU A 403 -67.52 16.16 3.97
C GLU A 403 -66.24 15.60 4.59
N LYS A 404 -66.29 15.25 5.88
CA LYS A 404 -65.16 14.64 6.60
C LYS A 404 -64.81 13.27 6.05
N ALA A 405 -65.82 12.48 5.69
CA ALA A 405 -65.63 11.17 5.08
C ALA A 405 -64.98 11.32 3.70
N VAL A 406 -65.50 12.19 2.84
CA VAL A 406 -64.96 12.43 1.48
C VAL A 406 -63.53 12.94 1.51
N ALA A 407 -63.22 13.87 2.42
CA ALA A 407 -61.86 14.40 2.59
C ALA A 407 -60.85 13.34 3.05
N LEU A 408 -61.31 12.23 3.64
CA LEU A 408 -60.47 11.11 4.05
C LEU A 408 -60.37 10.02 2.97
N THR A 409 -61.47 9.76 2.26
CA THR A 409 -61.58 8.69 1.26
C THR A 409 -61.00 9.09 -0.10
N MET A 410 -61.22 10.32 -0.56
CA MET A 410 -60.68 10.80 -1.84
C MET A 410 -59.15 10.66 -1.96
N PRO A 411 -58.35 11.01 -0.93
CA PRO A 411 -56.91 10.73 -0.91
C PRO A 411 -56.55 9.26 -1.14
N GLN A 412 -57.34 8.35 -0.57
CA GLN A 412 -57.12 6.91 -0.71
C GLN A 412 -57.43 6.44 -2.13
N PHE A 413 -58.50 6.95 -2.75
CA PHE A 413 -58.84 6.65 -4.14
C PHE A 413 -57.75 7.14 -5.09
N ALA A 414 -57.29 8.39 -4.90
CA ALA A 414 -56.19 8.93 -5.71
C ALA A 414 -54.89 8.14 -5.52
N ALA A 415 -54.57 7.72 -4.29
CA ALA A 415 -53.40 6.88 -4.01
C ALA A 415 -53.50 5.50 -4.69
N ALA A 416 -54.67 4.86 -4.65
CA ALA A 416 -54.91 3.58 -5.34
C ALA A 416 -54.76 3.74 -6.87
N ALA A 417 -55.35 4.79 -7.44
CA ALA A 417 -55.23 5.11 -8.85
C ALA A 417 -53.76 5.37 -9.26
N ALA A 418 -53.01 6.11 -8.44
CA ALA A 418 -51.58 6.35 -8.66
C ALA A 418 -50.76 5.05 -8.63
N HIS A 419 -51.09 4.15 -7.70
CA HIS A 419 -50.44 2.85 -7.60
C HIS A 419 -50.68 2.00 -8.86
N TYR A 420 -51.92 1.94 -9.34
CA TYR A 420 -52.27 1.18 -10.54
C TYR A 420 -51.78 1.83 -11.85
N ALA A 421 -51.59 3.15 -11.89
CA ALA A 421 -51.03 3.83 -13.05
C ALA A 421 -49.62 3.33 -13.44
N GLY A 422 -48.89 2.72 -12.50
CA GLY A 422 -47.59 2.09 -12.77
C GLY A 422 -47.67 0.78 -13.56
N SER A 423 -48.86 0.21 -13.76
CA SER A 423 -49.06 -1.04 -14.49
C SER A 423 -50.21 -0.92 -15.50
N ALA A 424 -49.86 -0.91 -16.79
CA ALA A 424 -50.83 -0.64 -17.87
C ALA A 424 -51.91 -1.74 -18.02
N HIS A 425 -51.63 -2.97 -17.59
CA HIS A 425 -52.48 -4.13 -17.83
C HIS A 425 -52.94 -4.83 -16.53
N ALA A 426 -52.65 -4.25 -15.36
CA ALA A 426 -53.12 -4.82 -14.10
C ALA A 426 -54.60 -4.46 -13.86
N PRO A 427 -55.41 -5.40 -13.32
CA PRO A 427 -56.73 -5.07 -12.76
C PRO A 427 -56.63 -3.97 -11.71
N ARG A 428 -57.58 -3.03 -11.70
CA ARG A 428 -57.50 -1.81 -10.87
C ARG A 428 -58.49 -1.85 -9.71
N LEU A 429 -58.48 -2.96 -8.99
CA LEU A 429 -59.51 -3.30 -8.00
C LEU A 429 -59.40 -2.47 -6.72
N ILE A 430 -60.52 -1.96 -6.22
CA ILE A 430 -60.67 -1.37 -4.90
C ILE A 430 -61.86 -2.01 -4.18
N LEU A 431 -61.64 -2.40 -2.92
CA LEU A 431 -62.65 -3.02 -2.05
C LEU A 431 -63.12 -1.99 -1.03
N LEU A 432 -64.41 -1.72 -0.98
CA LEU A 432 -65.01 -0.77 -0.03
C LEU A 432 -66.06 -1.46 0.82
N ASP A 433 -65.74 -1.67 2.10
CA ASP A 433 -66.70 -2.20 3.05
C ASP A 433 -67.54 -1.06 3.65
N GLU A 434 -68.86 -1.26 3.72
CA GLU A 434 -69.82 -0.25 4.18
C GLU A 434 -69.64 1.10 3.50
N ALA A 435 -69.64 1.06 2.16
CA ALA A 435 -69.34 2.23 1.34
C ALA A 435 -70.33 3.37 1.59
N PHE A 436 -69.77 4.55 1.86
CA PHE A 436 -70.48 5.83 1.94
C PHE A 436 -71.57 5.93 3.02
N VAL A 437 -71.45 5.17 4.11
CA VAL A 437 -72.31 5.32 5.30
C VAL A 437 -72.21 6.75 5.84
N GLY A 438 -73.36 7.37 6.13
CA GLY A 438 -73.44 8.74 6.66
C GLY A 438 -73.19 9.85 5.63
N ILE A 439 -73.07 9.53 4.35
CA ILE A 439 -72.92 10.47 3.23
C ILE A 439 -74.25 10.59 2.46
N ASP A 440 -74.59 11.80 1.99
CA ASP A 440 -75.80 12.06 1.19
C ASP A 440 -75.68 11.53 -0.26
N ASN A 441 -76.82 11.40 -0.95
CA ASN A 441 -76.89 10.79 -2.29
C ASN A 441 -76.09 11.56 -3.36
N GLU A 442 -76.03 12.90 -3.28
CA GLU A 442 -75.31 13.69 -4.27
C GLU A 442 -73.80 13.51 -4.09
N MET A 443 -73.34 13.44 -2.86
CA MET A 443 -71.94 13.18 -2.56
C MET A 443 -71.54 11.73 -2.89
N ARG A 444 -72.43 10.75 -2.70
CA ARG A 444 -72.22 9.36 -3.15
C ARG A 444 -72.06 9.25 -4.66
N ARG A 445 -72.94 9.92 -5.41
CA ARG A 445 -72.86 10.03 -6.87
C ARG A 445 -71.49 10.54 -7.32
N GLN A 446 -70.95 11.54 -6.62
CA GLN A 446 -69.65 12.11 -6.93
C GLN A 446 -68.49 11.18 -6.59
N CYS A 447 -68.50 10.55 -5.41
CA CYS A 447 -67.47 9.58 -5.02
C CYS A 447 -67.39 8.39 -5.96
N LEU A 448 -68.54 7.82 -6.34
CA LEU A 448 -68.61 6.74 -7.33
C LEU A 448 -68.17 7.20 -8.72
N GLY A 449 -68.53 8.43 -9.11
CA GLY A 449 -68.04 9.04 -10.35
C GLY A 449 -66.53 9.25 -10.37
N LEU A 450 -65.91 9.56 -9.23
CA LEU A 450 -64.46 9.68 -9.11
C LEU A 450 -63.77 8.32 -9.24
N LEU A 451 -64.34 7.25 -8.69
CA LEU A 451 -63.81 5.89 -8.88
C LEU A 451 -63.76 5.53 -10.37
N ALA A 452 -64.85 5.80 -11.10
CA ALA A 452 -64.88 5.59 -12.54
C ALA A 452 -63.89 6.48 -13.30
N ALA A 453 -63.75 7.74 -12.90
CA ALA A 453 -62.79 8.68 -13.51
C ALA A 453 -61.33 8.29 -13.30
N PHE A 454 -61.04 7.70 -12.14
CA PHE A 454 -59.73 7.14 -11.83
C PHE A 454 -59.51 5.74 -12.44
N ASP A 455 -60.46 5.25 -13.24
CA ASP A 455 -60.38 3.93 -13.88
C ASP A 455 -60.16 2.83 -12.83
N LEU A 456 -60.88 2.91 -11.71
CA LEU A 456 -60.85 1.92 -10.64
C LEU A 456 -62.05 0.98 -10.75
N ASP A 457 -61.78 -0.31 -10.69
CA ASP A 457 -62.79 -1.36 -10.59
C ASP A 457 -63.22 -1.48 -9.12
N VAL A 458 -64.50 -1.25 -8.82
CA VAL A 458 -64.98 -1.28 -7.43
C VAL A 458 -65.77 -2.54 -7.11
N VAL A 459 -65.45 -3.16 -5.98
CA VAL A 459 -66.35 -4.10 -5.27
C VAL A 459 -66.67 -3.46 -3.93
N MET A 460 -67.97 -3.25 -3.67
CA MET A 460 -68.40 -2.57 -2.46
C MET A 460 -69.61 -3.25 -1.82
N THR A 461 -69.69 -3.14 -0.49
CA THR A 461 -70.86 -3.52 0.31
C THR A 461 -71.57 -2.26 0.80
N SER A 462 -72.90 -2.33 0.93
CA SER A 462 -73.68 -1.25 1.54
C SER A 462 -75.06 -1.77 1.95
N GLU A 463 -75.55 -1.32 3.10
CA GLU A 463 -76.94 -1.59 3.53
C GLU A 463 -77.99 -0.80 2.74
N ARG A 464 -77.63 0.33 2.13
CA ARG A 464 -78.60 1.28 1.52
C ARG A 464 -78.26 1.71 0.10
N GLU A 465 -77.03 1.51 -0.36
CA GLU A 465 -76.56 2.03 -1.64
C GLU A 465 -76.68 1.00 -2.78
N TRP A 466 -77.21 1.45 -3.92
CA TRP A 466 -77.36 0.64 -5.13
C TRP A 466 -76.35 1.02 -6.23
N GLY A 467 -75.67 2.15 -6.11
CA GLY A 467 -74.68 2.65 -7.07
C GLY A 467 -75.26 3.09 -8.42
N CYS A 468 -76.58 3.21 -8.54
CA CYS A 468 -77.29 3.51 -9.80
C CYS A 468 -77.30 5.01 -10.09
N TYR A 469 -76.13 5.56 -10.39
CA TYR A 469 -75.94 6.97 -10.71
C TYR A 469 -75.50 7.16 -12.16
N ASP A 470 -75.80 8.34 -12.73
CA ASP A 470 -75.42 8.73 -14.09
C ASP A 470 -73.90 8.84 -14.29
N THR A 471 -73.15 9.02 -13.21
CA THR A 471 -71.68 9.06 -13.18
C THR A 471 -71.03 7.68 -13.20
N VAL A 472 -71.81 6.61 -13.01
CA VAL A 472 -71.32 5.23 -12.96
C VAL A 472 -71.62 4.55 -14.29
N PRO A 473 -70.61 4.11 -15.06
CA PRO A 473 -70.81 3.60 -16.41
C PRO A 473 -71.56 2.25 -16.44
N GLY A 474 -71.38 1.42 -15.40
CA GLY A 474 -72.08 0.16 -15.25
C GLY A 474 -71.77 -0.50 -13.92
N LEU A 475 -72.68 -1.33 -13.42
CA LEU A 475 -72.51 -2.02 -12.14
C LEU A 475 -73.31 -3.33 -12.11
N ALA A 476 -72.71 -4.39 -11.56
CA ALA A 476 -73.41 -5.61 -11.19
C ALA A 476 -73.74 -5.55 -9.69
N ILE A 477 -75.03 -5.65 -9.36
CA ILE A 477 -75.53 -5.44 -8.00
C ILE A 477 -76.11 -6.77 -7.51
N TYR A 478 -75.62 -7.24 -6.38
CA TYR A 478 -76.16 -8.43 -5.71
C TYR A 478 -76.89 -7.99 -4.44
N GLN A 479 -78.23 -8.12 -4.46
CA GLN A 479 -79.04 -7.91 -3.28
C GLN A 479 -79.06 -9.20 -2.47
N LEU A 480 -78.57 -9.13 -1.24
CA LEU A 480 -78.57 -10.23 -0.28
C LEU A 480 -79.73 -10.04 0.70
N ALA A 481 -80.56 -11.07 0.87
CA ALA A 481 -81.67 -11.09 1.81
C ALA A 481 -81.57 -12.33 2.71
N SER A 482 -81.57 -12.12 4.02
CA SER A 482 -81.61 -13.19 5.03
C SER A 482 -83.05 -13.44 5.49
N ASP A 483 -83.42 -14.70 5.67
CA ASP A 483 -84.69 -15.07 6.32
C ASP A 483 -84.56 -14.97 7.86
N PRO A 484 -85.40 -14.19 8.58
CA PRO A 484 -85.29 -13.98 10.03
C PRO A 484 -85.42 -15.22 10.94
N GLY A 485 -85.43 -16.43 10.40
CA GLY A 485 -85.48 -17.69 11.15
C GLY A 485 -84.73 -18.87 10.50
N GLY A 486 -83.94 -18.63 9.46
CA GLY A 486 -83.22 -19.69 8.72
C GLY A 486 -81.79 -19.31 8.36
N ASP A 487 -80.94 -20.31 8.14
CA ASP A 487 -79.51 -20.14 7.83
C ASP A 487 -79.22 -19.89 6.33
N CYS A 488 -80.18 -19.35 5.58
CA CYS A 488 -80.06 -19.16 4.14
C CYS A 488 -80.05 -17.68 3.72
N ILE A 489 -79.21 -17.35 2.74
CA ILE A 489 -79.13 -16.02 2.12
C ILE A 489 -79.61 -16.13 0.68
N ALA A 490 -80.74 -15.50 0.39
CA ALA A 490 -81.23 -15.36 -0.97
C ALA A 490 -80.46 -14.25 -1.69
N THR A 491 -80.00 -14.54 -2.91
CA THR A 491 -79.23 -13.60 -3.72
C THR A 491 -80.00 -13.25 -4.99
N THR A 492 -80.27 -11.97 -5.21
CA THR A 492 -80.89 -11.47 -6.44
C THR A 492 -79.93 -10.54 -7.17
N ARG A 493 -79.67 -10.82 -8.46
CA ARG A 493 -78.78 -10.00 -9.29
C ARG A 493 -79.55 -8.91 -10.05
N TYR A 494 -78.98 -7.72 -10.06
CA TYR A 494 -79.39 -6.61 -10.90
C TYR A 494 -78.19 -6.08 -11.69
N VAL A 495 -78.45 -5.44 -12.82
CA VAL A 495 -77.45 -4.79 -13.64
C VAL A 495 -77.85 -3.33 -13.87
N TRP A 496 -76.91 -2.43 -13.65
CA TRP A 496 -76.97 -1.02 -14.03
C TRP A 496 -76.19 -0.84 -15.33
N ASP A 497 -76.84 -0.33 -16.38
CA ASP A 497 -76.25 -0.09 -17.71
C ASP A 497 -75.78 1.36 -17.93
N GLY A 498 -75.61 2.14 -16.85
CA GLY A 498 -75.34 3.57 -16.91
C GLY A 498 -76.60 4.44 -17.01
N ARG A 499 -77.78 3.85 -17.25
CA ARG A 499 -79.04 4.59 -17.42
C ARG A 499 -80.24 3.98 -16.71
N ARG A 500 -80.35 2.65 -16.67
CA ARG A 500 -81.47 1.91 -16.08
C ARG A 500 -80.98 0.69 -15.31
N LYS A 501 -81.56 0.51 -14.12
CA LYS A 501 -81.40 -0.71 -13.33
C LYS A 501 -82.37 -1.76 -13.84
N ARG A 502 -81.88 -2.95 -14.15
CA ARG A 502 -82.70 -4.11 -14.56
C ARG A 502 -82.40 -5.28 -13.65
N ARG A 503 -83.43 -6.09 -13.37
CA ARG A 503 -83.23 -7.39 -12.73
C ARG A 503 -82.65 -8.33 -13.79
N ASP A 504 -81.59 -9.03 -13.41
CA ASP A 504 -80.95 -10.04 -14.25
C ASP A 504 -81.52 -11.39 -13.82
N ASP A 505 -82.67 -11.73 -14.38
CA ASP A 505 -83.29 -13.04 -14.17
C ASP A 505 -82.61 -14.03 -15.14
N PRO A 506 -82.05 -15.15 -14.64
CA PRO A 506 -81.29 -16.10 -15.45
C PRO A 506 -82.09 -16.78 -16.56
#